data_AF-A0A1K1MBZ7-F1
#
_entry.id   AF-A0A1K1MBZ7-F1
#
_cell.length_a   1.000
_cell.length_b   1.000
_cell.length_c   1.000
_cell.angle_alpha   90.00
_cell.angle_beta   90.00
_cell.angle_gamma   90.00
#
_symmetry.space_group_name_H-M   'P 1'
#
loop_
_entity.id
_entity.type
_entity.pdbx_description
1 polymer ?
#
loop_
_entity_poly.entity_id
_entity_poly.type
_entity_poly.pdbx_seq_one_letter_code
_entity_poly.pdbx_strand_id
1 'polypeptide(L)'
;MKNQQENTYAHDVLELYLPEDDDTFEEMCTMYYPKVYRFVLSFLKSEELSKNVVSEIYLEIRERSKDISPDIFDTVIIEVSVKYTYGALRTLVCGDTPCDSPYIP
;
A
#
# COMPACT_ATOMS: atom_id res chain seq x y z
N MET A 1 24.38 -8.94 12.34
CA MET A 1 24.40 -7.47 12.51
C MET A 1 24.01 -6.80 11.19
N LYS A 2 22.79 -7.01 10.69
CA LYS A 2 22.35 -6.48 9.37
C LYS A 2 20.99 -5.75 9.38
N ASN A 3 20.38 -5.53 10.56
CA ASN A 3 19.01 -5.00 10.65
C ASN A 3 18.91 -3.54 11.10
N GLN A 4 20.03 -2.80 11.23
CA GLN A 4 20.02 -1.42 11.70
C GLN A 4 20.27 -0.37 10.62
N GLN A 5 20.88 -0.72 9.48
CA GLN A 5 21.18 0.24 8.40
C GLN A 5 20.01 0.47 7.42
N GLU A 6 19.16 -0.54 7.19
CA GLU A 6 18.02 -0.39 6.26
C GLU A 6 16.92 0.52 6.82
N ASN A 7 16.82 0.64 8.15
CA ASN A 7 15.74 1.39 8.79
C ASN A 7 16.01 2.90 8.87
N THR A 8 17.28 3.31 8.77
CA THR A 8 17.67 4.74 8.83
C THR A 8 17.48 5.41 7.47
N TYR A 9 17.76 4.69 6.36
CA TYR A 9 17.65 5.23 5.01
C TYR A 9 16.21 5.56 4.61
N ALA A 10 15.24 4.72 4.99
CA ALA A 10 13.83 4.97 4.68
C ALA A 10 13.30 6.24 5.35
N HIS A 11 13.77 6.54 6.57
CA HIS A 11 13.35 7.73 7.30
C HIS A 11 14.01 9.00 6.73
N ASP A 12 15.29 8.93 6.37
CA ASP A 12 16.03 10.08 5.82
C ASP A 12 15.58 10.46 4.39
N VAL A 13 15.11 9.50 3.59
CA VAL A 13 14.55 9.77 2.24
C VAL A 13 13.15 10.39 2.32
N LEU A 14 12.34 9.99 3.30
CA LEU A 14 11.00 10.55 3.51
C LEU A 14 11.04 11.98 4.05
N GLU A 15 11.98 12.32 4.95
CA GLU A 15 12.08 13.69 5.49
C GLU A 15 12.46 14.75 4.43
N LEU A 16 13.08 14.36 3.31
CA LEU A 16 13.64 15.33 2.36
C LEU A 16 12.76 15.64 1.15
N TYR A 17 11.84 14.77 0.75
CA TYR A 17 11.04 14.97 -0.46
C TYR A 17 9.65 14.35 -0.34
N LEU A 18 8.62 15.20 -0.30
CA LEU A 18 7.35 14.79 -0.88
C LEU A 18 7.60 14.54 -2.36
N PRO A 19 7.10 13.44 -2.94
CA PRO A 19 7.42 13.03 -4.29
C PRO A 19 6.70 13.94 -5.28
N GLU A 20 7.24 15.13 -5.52
CA GLU A 20 6.96 15.91 -6.72
C GLU A 20 7.70 15.30 -7.93
N ASP A 21 8.79 14.58 -7.68
CA ASP A 21 9.61 13.92 -8.69
C ASP A 21 9.31 12.41 -8.79
N ASP A 22 9.20 11.95 -10.03
CA ASP A 22 8.78 10.58 -10.37
C ASP A 22 9.81 9.55 -9.89
N ASP A 23 11.10 9.90 -9.94
CA ASP A 23 12.20 9.03 -9.53
C ASP A 23 12.17 8.76 -8.03
N THR A 24 11.90 9.80 -7.21
CA THR A 24 11.78 9.68 -5.75
C THR A 24 10.59 8.79 -5.38
N PHE A 25 9.47 8.94 -6.08
CA PHE A 25 8.31 8.09 -5.89
C PHE A 25 8.60 6.63 -6.20
N GLU A 26 9.32 6.36 -7.29
CA GLU A 26 9.70 5.01 -7.70
C GLU A 26 10.64 4.34 -6.69
N GLU A 27 11.64 5.06 -6.17
CA GLU A 27 12.52 4.54 -5.12
C GLU A 27 11.74 4.17 -3.86
N MET A 28 10.82 5.03 -3.44
CA MET A 28 9.92 4.74 -2.32
C MET A 28 9.07 3.50 -2.59
N CYS A 29 8.42 3.41 -3.75
CA CYS A 29 7.63 2.23 -4.11
C CYS A 29 8.48 0.96 -4.07
N THR A 30 9.72 1.03 -4.55
CA THR A 30 10.67 -0.08 -4.54
C THR A 30 11.00 -0.54 -3.11
N MET A 31 11.18 0.40 -2.18
CA MET A 31 11.44 0.09 -0.76
C MET A 31 10.24 -0.60 -0.08
N TYR A 32 9.02 -0.13 -0.36
CA TYR A 32 7.81 -0.66 0.28
C TYR A 32 7.24 -1.90 -0.43
N TYR A 33 7.58 -2.12 -1.71
CA TYR A 33 7.04 -3.21 -2.54
C TYR A 33 7.07 -4.58 -1.86
N PRO A 34 8.20 -5.05 -1.30
CA PRO A 34 8.24 -6.38 -0.71
C PRO A 34 7.28 -6.52 0.48
N LYS A 35 7.08 -5.46 1.26
CA LYS A 35 6.20 -5.46 2.44
C LYS A 35 4.73 -5.45 2.01
N VAL A 36 4.37 -4.51 1.12
CA VAL A 36 3.00 -4.36 0.63
C VAL A 36 2.58 -5.60 -0.17
N TYR A 37 3.43 -6.09 -1.07
CA TYR A 37 3.15 -7.29 -1.86
C TYR A 37 2.96 -8.52 -0.98
N ARG A 38 3.83 -8.75 0.02
CA ARG A 38 3.65 -9.87 0.96
C ARG A 38 2.36 -9.75 1.76
N PHE A 39 2.02 -8.53 2.20
CA PHE A 39 0.75 -8.27 2.87
C PHE A 39 -0.42 -8.66 1.96
N VAL A 40 -0.54 -8.06 0.77
CA VAL A 40 -1.64 -8.32 -0.18
C VAL A 40 -1.73 -9.81 -0.54
N LEU A 41 -0.59 -10.43 -0.88
CA LEU A 41 -0.52 -11.84 -1.25
C LEU A 41 -0.97 -12.76 -0.11
N SER A 42 -0.72 -12.38 1.14
CA SER A 42 -1.18 -13.14 2.30
C SER A 42 -2.71 -13.21 2.42
N PHE A 43 -3.44 -12.28 1.82
CA PHE A 43 -4.91 -12.29 1.80
C PHE A 43 -5.46 -12.87 0.50
N LEU A 44 -5.01 -12.37 -0.65
CA LEU A 44 -5.63 -12.68 -1.94
C LEU A 44 -5.21 -14.05 -2.50
N LYS A 45 -4.06 -14.58 -2.06
CA LYS A 45 -3.50 -15.89 -2.48
C LYS A 45 -3.30 -16.09 -3.98
N SER A 46 -3.53 -15.06 -4.80
CA SER A 46 -3.30 -15.03 -6.25
C SER A 46 -2.21 -14.02 -6.55
N GLU A 47 -1.12 -14.46 -7.17
CA GLU A 47 0.00 -13.57 -7.50
C GLU A 47 -0.39 -12.47 -8.48
N GLU A 48 -1.16 -12.82 -9.51
CA GLU A 48 -1.62 -11.88 -10.53
C GLU A 48 -2.51 -10.79 -9.92
N LEU A 49 -3.54 -11.20 -9.18
CA LEU A 49 -4.44 -10.25 -8.52
C LEU A 49 -3.69 -9.40 -7.50
N SER A 50 -2.75 -9.99 -6.76
CA SER A 50 -1.95 -9.25 -5.78
C SER A 50 -1.09 -8.20 -6.45
N LYS A 51 -0.49 -8.48 -7.61
CA LYS A 51 0.28 -7.48 -8.37
C LYS A 51 -0.62 -6.33 -8.82
N ASN A 52 -1.81 -6.62 -9.34
CA ASN A 52 -2.77 -5.59 -9.77
C ASN A 52 -3.19 -4.70 -8.59
N VAL A 53 -3.54 -5.30 -7.44
CA VAL A 53 -3.92 -4.56 -6.23
C VAL A 53 -2.76 -3.71 -5.69
N VAL A 54 -1.53 -4.21 -5.72
CA VAL A 54 -0.35 -3.43 -5.33
C VAL A 54 -0.14 -2.22 -6.25
N SER A 55 -0.34 -2.36 -7.55
CA SER A 55 -0.27 -1.23 -8.48
C SER A 55 -1.33 -0.17 -8.16
N GLU A 56 -2.57 -0.58 -7.88
CA GLU A 56 -3.66 0.32 -7.47
C GLU A 56 -3.34 1.04 -6.15
N ILE A 57 -2.77 0.33 -5.17
CA ILE A 57 -2.31 0.92 -3.91
C ILE A 57 -1.30 2.05 -4.18
N TYR A 58 -0.32 1.83 -5.05
CA TYR A 58 0.68 2.85 -5.35
C TYR A 58 0.14 4.02 -6.16
N LEU A 59 -0.81 3.80 -7.06
CA LEU A 59 -1.48 4.90 -7.76
C LEU A 59 -2.22 5.80 -6.77
N GLU A 60 -2.99 5.23 -5.84
CA GLU A 60 -3.68 6.01 -4.80
C GLU A 60 -2.69 6.74 -3.87
N ILE A 61 -1.58 6.09 -3.49
CA ILE A 61 -0.54 6.74 -2.68
C ILE A 61 0.05 7.93 -3.43
N ARG A 62 0.30 7.81 -4.74
CA ARG A 62 0.82 8.92 -5.58
C ARG A 62 -0.16 10.08 -5.70
N GLU A 63 -1.45 9.78 -5.76
CA GLU A 63 -2.47 10.82 -5.79
C GLU A 63 -2.53 11.56 -4.45
N ARG A 64 -2.50 10.82 -3.33
CA ARG A 64 -2.51 11.40 -1.98
C ARG A 64 -1.20 12.04 -1.58
N SER A 65 -0.06 11.61 -2.13
CA SER A 65 1.27 12.12 -1.78
C SER A 65 1.44 13.62 -2.03
N LYS A 66 0.58 14.19 -2.89
CA LYS A 66 0.55 15.63 -3.19
C LYS A 66 -0.02 16.47 -2.04
N ASP A 67 -0.82 15.87 -1.17
CA ASP A 67 -1.60 16.57 -0.14
C ASP A 67 -1.25 16.13 1.29
N ILE A 68 -0.36 15.16 1.46
CA ILE A 68 0.04 14.61 2.76
C ILE A 68 1.43 15.09 3.14
N SER A 69 1.72 15.08 4.44
CA SER A 69 3.05 15.35 4.96
C SER A 69 3.86 14.04 5.08
N PRO A 70 5.20 14.07 4.98
CA PRO A 70 6.01 12.86 5.05
C PRO A 70 5.87 12.06 6.36
N ASP A 71 5.60 12.74 7.46
CA ASP A 71 5.41 12.13 8.80
C ASP A 71 4.22 11.15 8.86
N ILE A 72 3.23 11.32 7.98
CA ILE A 72 2.06 10.44 7.89
C ILE A 72 2.15 9.42 6.76
N PHE A 73 3.25 9.41 5.99
CA PHE A 73 3.38 8.57 4.79
C PHE A 73 3.25 7.08 5.08
N ASP A 74 3.93 6.58 6.13
CA ASP A 74 3.79 5.18 6.57
C ASP A 74 2.34 4.82 6.93
N THR A 75 1.64 5.75 7.58
CA THR A 75 0.24 5.56 7.96
C THR A 75 -0.65 5.49 6.72
N VAL A 76 -0.39 6.34 5.72
CA VAL A 76 -1.12 6.36 4.44
C VAL A 76 -0.89 5.06 3.68
N ILE A 77 0.36 4.55 3.60
CA ILE A 77 0.63 3.26 2.95
C ILE A 77 -0.21 2.15 3.59
N ILE A 78 -0.22 2.08 4.93
CA ILE A 78 -0.97 1.05 5.66
C ILE A 78 -2.48 1.20 5.40
N GLU A 79 -3.03 2.41 5.51
CA GLU A 79 -4.44 2.70 5.28
C GLU A 79 -4.87 2.28 3.87
N VAL A 80 -4.14 2.72 2.85
CA VAL A 80 -4.42 2.40 1.45
C VAL A 80 -4.26 0.90 1.21
N SER A 81 -3.22 0.27 1.74
CA SER A 81 -3.00 -1.17 1.61
C SER A 81 -4.17 -1.97 2.16
N VAL A 82 -4.68 -1.61 3.34
CA VAL A 82 -5.86 -2.24 3.95
C VAL A 82 -7.10 -2.00 3.07
N LYS A 83 -7.38 -0.75 2.70
CA LYS A 83 -8.55 -0.37 1.87
C LYS A 83 -8.64 -1.23 0.60
N TYR A 84 -7.56 -1.30 -0.18
CA TYR A 84 -7.57 -2.00 -1.47
C TYR A 84 -7.54 -3.51 -1.33
N THR A 85 -6.80 -4.05 -0.35
CA THR A 85 -6.75 -5.50 -0.11
C THR A 85 -8.12 -6.04 0.32
N TYR A 86 -8.77 -5.37 1.27
CA TYR A 86 -10.10 -5.78 1.72
C TYR A 86 -11.18 -5.51 0.66
N GLY A 87 -11.03 -4.44 -0.13
CA GLY A 87 -11.87 -4.19 -1.30
C GLY A 87 -11.83 -5.36 -2.28
N ALA A 88 -10.63 -5.77 -2.68
CA ALA A 88 -10.44 -6.92 -3.58
C ALA A 88 -10.95 -8.23 -2.97
N LEU A 89 -10.70 -8.47 -1.67
CA LEU A 89 -11.21 -9.64 -0.96
C LEU A 89 -12.75 -9.66 -0.98
N ARG A 90 -13.40 -8.52 -0.75
CA ARG A 90 -14.87 -8.40 -0.79
C ARG A 90 -15.39 -8.75 -2.17
N THR A 91 -14.78 -8.25 -3.24
CA THR A 91 -15.16 -8.58 -4.62
C THR A 91 -15.01 -10.07 -4.90
N LEU A 92 -13.95 -10.73 -4.40
CA LEU A 92 -13.77 -12.18 -4.55
C LEU A 92 -14.85 -13.00 -3.83
N VAL A 93 -15.26 -12.58 -2.64
CA VAL A 93 -16.21 -13.32 -1.80
C VAL A 93 -17.67 -13.05 -2.22
N CYS A 94 -18.00 -11.81 -2.58
CA CYS A 94 -19.37 -11.34 -2.81
C CYS A 94 -19.72 -11.15 -4.30
N GLY A 95 -18.75 -11.16 -5.22
CA GLY A 95 -18.94 -10.64 -6.57
C GLY A 95 -19.28 -9.14 -6.58
N ASP A 96 -19.87 -8.64 -7.67
CA ASP A 96 -20.29 -7.23 -7.81
C ASP A 96 -21.57 -6.87 -7.02
N THR A 97 -22.09 -7.79 -6.21
CA THR A 97 -23.27 -7.52 -5.39
C THR A 97 -22.88 -6.88 -4.06
N PRO A 98 -23.51 -5.78 -3.64
CA PRO A 98 -23.24 -5.18 -2.35
C PRO A 98 -23.61 -6.18 -1.26
N CYS A 99 -22.59 -6.69 -0.56
CA CYS A 99 -22.75 -7.50 0.63
C CYS A 99 -23.33 -6.63 1.76
N ASP A 100 -24.63 -6.36 1.71
CA ASP A 100 -25.46 -5.90 2.81
C ASP A 100 -26.06 -7.14 3.48
N SER A 101 -25.21 -7.94 4.11
CA SER A 101 -25.72 -8.95 5.04
C SER A 101 -25.61 -8.35 6.44
N PRO A 102 -26.73 -8.01 7.10
CA PRO A 102 -26.69 -7.60 8.49
C PRO A 102 -26.26 -8.83 9.28
N TYR A 103 -25.07 -8.78 9.87
CA TYR A 103 -24.67 -9.72 10.89
C TYR A 103 -25.69 -9.62 12.03
N ILE A 104 -26.57 -10.61 12.16
CA ILE A 104 -27.41 -10.82 13.34
C ILE A 104 -26.67 -11.89 14.17
N PRO A 105 -26.21 -11.56 15.39
CA PRO A 105 -25.52 -12.51 16.27
C PRO A 105 -26.42 -13.67 16.72
#